data_AF-A0A2B2CBQ9-F1
#
_entry.id   AF-A0A2B2CBQ9-F1
#
_cell.length_a   1.000
_cell.length_b   1.000
_cell.length_c   1.000
_cell.angle_alpha   90.00
_cell.angle_beta   90.00
_cell.angle_gamma   90.00
#
_symmetry.space_group_name_H-M   'P 1'
#
loop_
_entity.id
_entity.type
_entity.pdbx_description
1 polymer ?
#
loop_
_entity_poly.entity_id
_entity_poly.type
_entity_poly.pdbx_seq_one_letter_code
_entity_poly.pdbx_strand_id
1 'polypeptide(L)'
;MNRQQRMRLYDYQERAYTEGTVEQINDQWIFFDEETEEAEMLDDYLQQEIEVFRMNRWKKGKLYETGKIRIGNEATMLRNHDLVRIRKHLVYSLERLLDGVNDDAFFQFVTTLNSLNFSIYDCIYCYNHLSFLSDENRKDGVNFIVFDNQDQICNVQHHFCYYEKVNDRFEFTLNTGKRLVIEKMIS
;
A
#
# COMPACT_ATOMS: atom_id res chain seq x y z
N MET A 1 10.53 -10.62 -14.04
CA MET A 1 9.10 -10.87 -13.72
C MET A 1 8.23 -10.47 -14.93
N ASN A 2 6.91 -10.70 -14.94
CA ASN A 2 6.02 -10.07 -15.93
C ASN A 2 5.03 -9.10 -15.25
N ARG A 3 4.44 -8.18 -16.03
CA ARG A 3 3.51 -7.15 -15.51
C ARG A 3 2.35 -7.75 -14.69
N GLN A 4 1.87 -8.95 -15.04
CA GLN A 4 0.79 -9.60 -14.31
C GLN A 4 1.22 -10.05 -12.90
N GLN A 5 2.42 -10.62 -12.77
CA GLN A 5 3.00 -11.01 -11.49
C GLN A 5 3.24 -9.78 -10.60
N ARG A 6 3.69 -8.67 -11.19
CA ARG A 6 3.84 -7.39 -10.49
C ARG A 6 2.51 -6.90 -9.93
N MET A 7 1.46 -6.84 -10.75
CA MET A 7 0.12 -6.43 -10.31
C MET A 7 -0.41 -7.32 -9.19
N ARG A 8 -0.16 -8.63 -9.24
CA ARG A 8 -0.54 -9.54 -8.15
C ARG A 8 0.12 -9.17 -6.82
N LEU A 9 1.37 -8.73 -6.82
CA LEU A 9 2.05 -8.28 -5.59
C LEU A 9 1.50 -6.96 -5.06
N TYR A 10 0.87 -6.13 -5.89
CA TYR A 10 0.11 -4.96 -5.41
C TYR A 10 -1.27 -5.33 -4.87
N ASP A 11 -1.94 -6.32 -5.50
CA ASP A 11 -3.32 -6.69 -5.19
C ASP A 11 -3.44 -7.67 -4.02
N TYR A 12 -2.49 -8.59 -3.87
CA TYR A 12 -2.49 -9.61 -2.82
C TYR A 12 -1.55 -9.21 -1.69
N GLN A 13 -2.06 -8.30 -0.87
CA GLN A 13 -1.39 -7.73 0.30
C GLN A 13 -2.35 -7.85 1.48
N GLU A 14 -1.93 -8.57 2.53
CA GLU A 14 -2.82 -8.89 3.67
C GLU A 14 -3.35 -7.62 4.36
N ARG A 15 -2.52 -6.58 4.42
CA ARG A 15 -2.80 -5.30 5.09
C ARG A 15 -3.19 -4.18 4.11
N ALA A 16 -3.76 -4.52 2.95
CA ALA A 16 -4.14 -3.55 1.92
C ALA A 16 -5.45 -2.80 2.19
N TYR A 17 -6.19 -3.19 3.23
CA TYR A 17 -7.48 -2.61 3.54
C TYR A 17 -7.50 -2.12 4.98
N THR A 18 -8.27 -1.07 5.22
CA THR A 18 -8.75 -0.70 6.56
C THR A 18 -10.13 -1.32 6.71
N GLU A 19 -10.32 -2.18 7.72
CA GLU A 19 -11.61 -2.81 8.01
C GLU A 19 -12.38 -1.98 9.06
N GLY A 20 -13.71 -2.04 9.01
CA GLY A 20 -14.53 -1.29 9.93
C GLY A 20 -16.02 -1.41 9.64
N THR A 21 -16.84 -0.65 10.37
CA THR A 21 -18.30 -0.66 10.22
C THR A 21 -18.81 0.67 9.73
N VAL A 22 -19.91 0.65 8.97
CA VAL A 22 -20.59 1.88 8.56
C VAL A 22 -21.90 2.08 9.29
N GLU A 23 -22.16 3.30 9.74
CA GLU A 23 -23.43 3.67 10.35
C GLU A 23 -24.02 4.92 9.71
N GLN A 24 -25.35 5.00 9.73
CA GLN A 24 -26.09 6.17 9.29
C GLN A 24 -26.54 6.98 10.50
N ILE A 25 -25.90 8.13 10.72
CA ILE A 25 -26.15 9.03 11.85
C ILE A 25 -26.51 10.41 11.29
N ASN A 26 -27.69 10.94 11.65
CA ASN A 26 -28.17 12.26 11.17
C ASN A 26 -28.09 12.42 9.64
N ASP A 27 -28.53 11.42 8.87
CA ASP A 27 -28.48 11.35 7.41
C ASP A 27 -27.05 11.34 6.80
N GLN A 28 -26.02 11.17 7.62
CA GLN A 28 -24.62 11.04 7.20
C GLN A 28 -24.13 9.60 7.41
N TRP A 29 -23.32 9.11 6.47
CA TRP A 29 -22.65 7.83 6.62
C TRP A 29 -21.29 8.03 7.26
N ILE A 30 -21.09 7.37 8.39
CA ILE A 30 -19.85 7.40 9.17
C ILE A 30 -19.20 6.02 9.05
N PHE A 31 -17.90 6.01 8.75
CA PHE A 31 -17.05 4.84 8.83
C PHE A 31 -16.33 4.83 10.17
N PHE A 32 -16.45 3.73 10.91
CA PHE A 32 -15.73 3.49 12.15
C PHE A 32 -14.63 2.47 11.88
N ASP A 33 -13.38 2.93 11.97
CA ASP A 33 -12.19 2.11 11.78
C ASP A 33 -11.99 1.16 12.97
N GLU A 34 -11.86 -0.13 12.69
CA GLU A 34 -11.63 -1.16 13.72
C GLU A 34 -10.21 -1.12 14.29
N GLU A 35 -9.22 -0.67 13.52
CA GLU A 35 -7.81 -0.61 13.92
C GLU A 35 -7.52 0.59 14.82
N THR A 36 -8.09 1.76 14.51
CA THR A 36 -7.76 3.03 15.17
C THR A 36 -8.85 3.53 16.13
N GLU A 37 -10.04 2.94 16.10
CA GLU A 37 -11.26 3.43 16.77
C GLU A 37 -11.68 4.85 16.32
N GLU A 38 -11.13 5.34 15.20
CA GLU A 38 -11.47 6.64 14.64
C GLU A 38 -12.78 6.58 13.85
N ALA A 39 -13.45 7.74 13.78
CA ALA A 39 -14.70 7.91 13.04
C ALA A 39 -14.50 8.95 11.94
N GLU A 40 -14.77 8.56 10.71
CA GLU A 40 -14.57 9.38 9.52
C GLU A 40 -15.84 9.45 8.68
N MET A 41 -15.97 10.49 7.86
CA MET A 41 -17.08 10.57 6.92
C MET A 41 -16.84 9.56 5.80
N LEU A 42 -17.81 8.71 5.51
CA LEU A 42 -17.69 7.76 4.41
C LEU A 42 -17.46 8.48 3.05
N ASP A 43 -17.89 9.73 2.95
CA ASP A 43 -17.69 10.58 1.78
C ASP A 43 -16.21 10.90 1.48
N ASP A 44 -15.33 10.85 2.49
CA ASP A 44 -13.88 11.02 2.30
C ASP A 44 -13.30 9.89 1.43
N TYR A 45 -14.04 8.79 1.31
CA TYR A 45 -13.70 7.60 0.53
C TYR A 45 -14.40 7.52 -0.83
N LEU A 46 -15.04 8.60 -1.29
CA LEU A 46 -15.69 8.61 -2.60
C LEU A 46 -14.70 8.27 -3.72
N GLN A 47 -15.19 7.50 -4.68
CA GLN A 47 -14.45 6.93 -5.80
C GLN A 47 -13.36 5.92 -5.42
N GLN A 48 -13.26 5.52 -4.16
CA GLN A 48 -12.33 4.49 -3.74
C GLN A 48 -12.92 3.08 -3.88
N GLU A 49 -12.02 2.10 -3.89
CA GLU A 49 -12.38 0.69 -3.83
C GLU A 49 -12.83 0.35 -2.41
N ILE A 50 -14.00 -0.27 -2.31
CA ILE A 50 -14.60 -0.70 -1.05
C ILE A 50 -15.14 -2.11 -1.23
N GLU A 51 -15.01 -2.93 -0.21
CA GLU A 51 -15.67 -4.22 -0.17
C GLU A 51 -16.66 -4.27 0.99
N VAL A 52 -17.83 -4.84 0.75
CA VAL A 52 -18.87 -5.03 1.77
C VAL A 52 -19.02 -6.52 2.07
N PHE A 53 -19.07 -6.88 3.35
CA PHE A 53 -19.23 -8.27 3.78
C PHE A 53 -20.70 -8.67 3.75
N ARG A 54 -21.08 -9.54 2.82
CA ARG A 54 -22.48 -10.01 2.67
C ARG A 54 -22.55 -11.47 2.28
N MET A 55 -23.44 -12.22 2.92
CA MET A 55 -23.62 -13.66 2.68
C MET A 55 -22.30 -14.42 2.85
N ASN A 56 -21.57 -14.11 3.92
CA ASN A 56 -20.29 -14.73 4.29
C ASN A 56 -19.18 -14.60 3.23
N ARG A 57 -19.17 -13.49 2.48
CA ARG A 57 -18.13 -13.16 1.50
C ARG A 57 -17.96 -11.65 1.37
N TRP A 58 -16.74 -11.24 1.10
CA TRP A 58 -16.44 -9.88 0.67
C TRP A 58 -16.88 -9.66 -0.77
N LYS A 59 -17.64 -8.59 -1.00
CA LYS A 59 -18.06 -8.16 -2.34
C LYS A 59 -17.38 -6.84 -2.68
N LYS A 60 -16.42 -6.93 -3.61
CA LYS A 60 -15.66 -5.80 -4.12
C LYS A 60 -16.49 -4.89 -5.01
N GLY A 61 -16.37 -3.58 -4.80
CA GLY A 61 -17.00 -2.56 -5.59
C GLY A 61 -16.30 -1.22 -5.47
N LYS A 62 -16.97 -0.17 -5.96
CA LYS A 62 -16.51 1.22 -5.87
C LYS A 62 -17.55 2.05 -5.14
N LEU A 63 -17.15 2.79 -4.10
CA LEU A 63 -18.02 3.78 -3.47
C LEU A 63 -18.17 4.93 -4.47
N TYR A 64 -19.34 5.09 -5.07
CA TYR A 64 -19.52 6.08 -6.14
C TYR A 64 -20.44 7.24 -5.75
N GLU A 65 -21.24 7.04 -4.71
CA GLU A 65 -22.12 8.01 -4.08
C GLU A 65 -22.23 7.62 -2.60
N THR A 66 -22.52 8.58 -1.74
CA THR A 66 -22.72 8.39 -0.30
C THR A 66 -23.67 7.23 -0.01
N GLY A 67 -23.19 6.23 0.74
CA GLY A 67 -23.99 5.03 1.07
C GLY A 67 -24.26 4.07 -0.10
N LYS A 68 -23.68 4.28 -1.29
CA LYS A 68 -23.91 3.44 -2.48
C LYS A 68 -22.62 2.91 -3.10
N ILE A 69 -22.56 1.60 -3.21
CA ILE A 69 -21.44 0.86 -3.78
C ILE A 69 -21.86 0.31 -5.14
N ARG A 70 -21.01 0.48 -6.16
CA ARG A 70 -21.18 -0.17 -7.46
C ARG A 70 -20.38 -1.46 -7.49
N ILE A 71 -21.08 -2.59 -7.58
CA ILE A 71 -20.50 -3.94 -7.66
C ILE A 71 -20.79 -4.46 -9.06
N GLY A 72 -19.77 -4.56 -9.91
CA GLY A 72 -19.97 -4.82 -11.34
C GLY A 72 -20.83 -3.72 -11.98
N ASN A 73 -21.98 -4.10 -12.54
CA ASN A 73 -22.94 -3.18 -13.15
C ASN A 73 -24.12 -2.82 -12.23
N GLU A 74 -24.13 -3.31 -10.99
CA GLU A 74 -25.24 -3.12 -10.05
C GLU A 74 -24.90 -2.08 -8.99
N ALA A 75 -25.87 -1.23 -8.67
CA ALA A 75 -25.83 -0.34 -7.53
C ALA A 75 -26.36 -1.06 -6.28
N THR A 76 -25.57 -1.05 -5.22
CA THR A 76 -25.88 -1.67 -3.93
C THR A 76 -25.85 -0.61 -2.84
N MET A 77 -26.97 -0.42 -2.15
CA MET A 77 -27.05 0.46 -0.98
C MET A 77 -26.39 -0.22 0.23
N LEU A 78 -25.58 0.53 0.97
CA LEU A 78 -25.09 0.15 2.30
C LEU A 78 -26.25 0.11 3.30
N ARG A 79 -26.07 -0.67 4.37
CA ARG A 79 -27.00 -0.80 5.49
C ARG A 79 -26.29 -0.41 6.78
N ASN A 80 -27.07 0.02 7.76
CA ASN A 80 -26.53 0.32 9.08
C ASN A 80 -25.82 -0.91 9.66
N HIS A 81 -24.62 -0.71 10.20
CA HIS A 81 -23.71 -1.74 10.69
C HIS A 81 -23.24 -2.76 9.64
N ASP A 82 -23.26 -2.41 8.34
CA ASP A 82 -22.56 -3.21 7.35
C ASP A 82 -21.05 -3.22 7.70
N LEU A 83 -20.47 -4.41 7.74
CA LEU A 83 -19.02 -4.58 7.81
C LEU A 83 -18.44 -4.27 6.42
N VAL A 84 -17.51 -3.34 6.37
CA VAL A 84 -16.85 -2.90 5.14
C VAL A 84 -15.34 -2.93 5.31
N ARG A 85 -14.63 -2.91 4.19
CA ARG A 85 -13.21 -2.63 4.17
C ARG A 85 -12.86 -1.76 3.00
N ILE A 86 -12.05 -0.73 3.24
CA ILE A 86 -11.70 0.28 2.25
C ILE A 86 -10.24 0.10 1.88
N ARG A 87 -9.92 0.12 0.59
CA ARG A 87 -8.55 -0.12 0.13
C ARG A 87 -7.65 1.07 0.47
N LYS A 88 -6.55 0.81 1.19
CA LYS A 88 -5.50 1.80 1.50
C LYS A 88 -4.85 2.30 0.21
N HIS A 89 -4.46 3.57 0.18
CA HIS A 89 -3.64 4.12 -0.91
C HIS A 89 -2.17 3.98 -0.61
N LEU A 90 -1.37 3.80 -1.66
CA LEU A 90 0.07 3.90 -1.53
C LEU A 90 0.48 5.36 -1.39
N VAL A 91 1.49 5.61 -0.56
CA VAL A 91 2.20 6.89 -0.56
C VAL A 91 2.73 7.14 -1.97
N TYR A 92 2.38 8.28 -2.56
CA TYR A 92 2.71 8.61 -3.95
C TYR A 92 4.21 8.48 -4.27
N SER A 93 5.08 8.94 -3.36
CA SER A 93 6.53 8.82 -3.52
C SER A 93 7.00 7.36 -3.58
N LEU A 94 6.36 6.46 -2.81
CA LEU A 94 6.64 5.03 -2.84
C LEU A 94 6.10 4.42 -4.13
N GLU A 95 4.88 4.75 -4.56
CA GLU A 95 4.32 4.29 -5.83
C GLU A 95 5.28 4.60 -6.99
N ARG A 96 5.78 5.84 -7.07
CA ARG A 96 6.76 6.26 -8.09
C ARG A 96 8.07 5.51 -7.99
N LEU A 97 8.55 5.24 -6.78
CA LEU A 97 9.77 4.45 -6.59
C LEU A 97 9.56 3.03 -7.10
N LEU A 98 8.46 2.39 -6.68
CA LEU A 98 8.15 1.03 -7.06
C LEU A 98 8.04 0.92 -8.58
N ASP A 99 7.33 1.82 -9.25
CA ASP A 99 7.18 1.83 -10.71
C ASP A 99 8.52 1.99 -11.46
N GLY A 100 9.49 2.67 -10.85
CA GLY A 100 10.81 2.90 -11.43
C GLY A 100 11.82 1.77 -11.22
N VAL A 101 11.69 0.98 -10.14
CA VAL A 101 12.62 -0.13 -9.88
C VAL A 101 12.36 -1.32 -10.81
N ASN A 102 13.44 -2.02 -11.16
CA ASN A 102 13.32 -3.20 -12.00
C ASN A 102 12.50 -4.30 -11.32
N ASP A 103 11.91 -5.17 -12.13
CA ASP A 103 10.99 -6.21 -11.71
C ASP A 103 11.52 -7.15 -10.61
N ASP A 104 12.79 -7.52 -10.68
CA ASP A 104 13.35 -8.46 -9.71
C ASP A 104 13.69 -7.76 -8.40
N ALA A 105 14.18 -6.52 -8.44
CA ALA A 105 14.37 -5.68 -7.26
C ALA A 105 13.03 -5.41 -6.56
N PHE A 106 11.98 -5.10 -7.33
CA PHE A 106 10.61 -4.99 -6.81
C PHE A 106 10.16 -6.28 -6.14
N PHE A 107 10.30 -7.42 -6.81
CA PHE A 107 9.89 -8.71 -6.27
C PHE A 107 10.60 -9.01 -4.94
N GLN A 108 11.92 -8.84 -4.89
CA GLN A 108 12.71 -9.07 -3.68
C GLN A 108 12.33 -8.10 -2.56
N PHE A 109 12.13 -6.82 -2.88
CA PHE A 109 11.69 -5.81 -1.92
C PHE A 109 10.35 -6.19 -1.28
N VAL A 110 9.32 -6.43 -2.09
CA VAL A 110 7.96 -6.73 -1.60
C VAL A 110 7.92 -8.06 -0.86
N THR A 111 8.56 -9.10 -1.38
CA THR A 111 8.56 -10.41 -0.69
C THR A 111 9.32 -10.39 0.63
N THR A 112 10.44 -9.65 0.71
CA THR A 112 11.17 -9.44 1.96
C THR A 112 10.33 -8.66 2.95
N LEU A 113 9.69 -7.57 2.52
CA LEU A 113 8.78 -6.78 3.35
C LEU A 113 7.62 -7.65 3.90
N ASN A 114 6.96 -8.42 3.03
CA ASN A 114 5.87 -9.32 3.42
C ASN A 114 6.35 -10.41 4.41
N SER A 115 7.56 -10.97 4.22
CA SER A 115 8.14 -11.94 5.17
C SER A 115 8.45 -11.37 6.57
N LEU A 116 8.43 -10.04 6.70
CA LEU A 116 8.58 -9.32 7.95
C LEU A 116 7.23 -8.92 8.55
N ASN A 117 6.12 -9.40 7.97
CA ASN A 117 4.74 -9.05 8.32
C ASN A 117 4.40 -7.56 8.06
N PHE A 118 5.05 -6.96 7.07
CA PHE A 118 4.71 -5.62 6.57
C PHE A 118 4.15 -5.72 5.16
N SER A 119 3.28 -4.78 4.80
CA SER A 119 2.78 -4.55 3.46
C SER A 119 3.34 -3.25 2.90
N ILE A 120 3.37 -3.12 1.57
CA ILE A 120 3.64 -1.83 0.92
C ILE A 120 2.63 -0.73 1.32
N TYR A 121 1.43 -1.11 1.77
CA TYR A 121 0.39 -0.20 2.26
C TYR A 121 0.61 0.25 3.71
N ASP A 122 1.56 -0.35 4.44
CA ASP A 122 1.97 0.11 5.77
C ASP A 122 2.96 1.30 5.69
N CYS A 123 3.22 1.84 4.50
CA CYS A 123 4.16 2.94 4.32
C CYS A 123 3.59 4.25 4.90
N ILE A 124 4.27 4.81 5.89
CA ILE A 124 3.92 6.10 6.50
C ILE A 124 4.79 7.24 5.97
N TYR A 125 5.95 6.92 5.40
CA TYR A 125 6.86 7.92 4.85
C TYR A 125 7.73 7.33 3.74
N CYS A 126 7.90 8.08 2.65
CA CYS A 126 8.84 7.74 1.59
C CYS A 126 9.50 8.99 1.00
N TYR A 127 10.82 9.06 1.16
CA TYR A 127 11.67 10.02 0.46
C TYR A 127 12.36 9.34 -0.72
N ASN A 128 11.81 9.56 -1.90
CA ASN A 128 12.32 9.04 -3.16
C ASN A 128 13.31 10.05 -3.80
N HIS A 129 14.58 9.98 -3.38
CA HIS A 129 15.65 10.84 -3.90
C HIS A 129 15.83 10.70 -5.41
N LEU A 130 15.65 9.49 -5.96
CA LEU A 130 15.80 9.22 -7.39
C LEU A 130 14.92 10.13 -8.26
N SER A 131 13.74 10.54 -7.77
CA SER A 131 12.83 11.42 -8.49
C SER A 131 13.35 12.85 -8.69
N PHE A 132 14.38 13.25 -7.94
CA PHE A 132 14.99 14.59 -8.03
C PHE A 132 16.25 14.62 -8.90
N LEU A 133 16.75 13.46 -9.34
CA LEU A 133 17.95 13.37 -10.16
C LEU A 133 17.60 13.59 -11.64
N SER A 134 18.00 14.75 -12.16
CA SER A 134 17.77 15.16 -13.55
C SER A 134 18.81 14.63 -14.54
N ASP A 135 19.95 14.13 -14.06
CA ASP A 135 20.99 13.57 -14.91
C ASP A 135 20.62 12.14 -15.33
N GLU A 136 20.42 11.92 -16.63
CA GLU A 136 20.09 10.61 -17.18
C GLU A 136 21.29 9.64 -17.14
N ASN A 137 22.52 10.14 -17.03
CA ASN A 137 23.73 9.34 -17.21
C ASN A 137 24.34 8.85 -15.89
N ARG A 138 24.00 9.47 -14.77
CA ARG A 138 24.53 9.07 -13.45
C ARG A 138 23.52 9.35 -12.35
N LYS A 139 22.88 8.29 -11.85
CA LYS A 139 22.00 8.37 -10.70
C LYS A 139 22.54 7.51 -9.57
N ASP A 140 22.97 8.13 -8.49
CA ASP A 140 23.36 7.44 -7.27
C ASP A 140 22.78 8.15 -6.04
N GLY A 141 22.42 7.37 -5.04
CA GLY A 141 21.82 7.91 -3.84
C GLY A 141 21.11 6.88 -2.98
N VAL A 142 20.34 7.40 -2.02
CA VAL A 142 19.59 6.58 -1.06
C VAL A 142 18.18 7.13 -0.92
N ASN A 143 17.19 6.26 -1.07
CA ASN A 143 15.81 6.55 -0.69
C ASN A 143 15.58 6.08 0.75
N PHE A 144 14.76 6.81 1.50
CA PHE A 144 14.37 6.46 2.86
C PHE A 144 12.88 6.13 2.88
N ILE A 145 12.53 4.98 3.44
CA ILE A 145 11.15 4.50 3.49
C ILE A 145 10.88 3.99 4.91
N VAL A 146 9.75 4.39 5.49
CA VAL A 146 9.33 3.94 6.82
C VAL A 146 7.97 3.28 6.73
N PHE A 147 7.86 2.11 7.35
CA PHE A 147 6.66 1.31 7.44
C PHE A 147 6.25 1.14 8.91
N ASP A 148 4.95 1.18 9.17
CA ASP A 148 4.32 0.94 10.46
C ASP A 148 3.15 -0.02 10.27
N ASN A 149 3.29 -1.25 10.79
CA ASN A 149 2.24 -2.25 10.75
C ASN A 149 1.43 -2.32 12.06
N GLN A 150 1.45 -1.26 12.88
CA GLN A 150 0.87 -1.13 14.22
C GLN A 150 1.53 -1.98 15.31
N ASP A 151 2.28 -3.03 14.96
CA ASP A 151 3.05 -3.83 15.90
C ASP A 151 4.52 -3.37 15.99
N GLN A 152 5.09 -3.01 14.85
CA GLN A 152 6.51 -2.76 14.65
C GLN A 152 6.74 -1.65 13.64
N ILE A 153 7.89 -0.99 13.76
CA ILE A 153 8.39 -0.05 12.78
C ILE A 153 9.50 -0.70 11.99
N CYS A 154 9.44 -0.59 10.66
CA CYS A 154 10.50 -1.02 9.75
C CYS A 154 11.00 0.19 8.95
N ASN A 155 12.29 0.48 9.06
CA ASN A 155 12.97 1.45 8.24
C ASN A 155 13.71 0.74 7.10
N VAL A 156 13.51 1.22 5.88
CA VAL A 156 14.19 0.72 4.68
C VAL A 156 15.00 1.82 4.04
N GLN A 157 16.29 1.55 3.84
CA GLN A 157 17.18 2.37 3.02
C GLN A 157 17.37 1.66 1.68
N HIS A 158 16.92 2.30 0.60
CA HIS A 158 17.14 1.81 -0.76
C HIS A 158 18.31 2.57 -1.38
N HIS A 159 19.49 1.96 -1.36
CA HIS A 159 20.68 2.43 -2.04
C HIS A 159 20.58 2.06 -3.52
N PHE A 160 20.67 3.04 -4.39
CA PHE A 160 20.60 2.84 -5.83
C PHE A 160 21.82 3.45 -6.53
N CYS A 161 22.18 2.84 -7.64
CA CYS A 161 23.33 3.20 -8.45
C CYS A 161 23.03 2.78 -9.89
N TYR A 162 22.74 3.75 -10.75
CA TYR A 162 22.39 3.56 -12.17
C TYR A 162 23.37 4.36 -13.05
N TYR A 163 24.51 3.75 -13.31
CA TYR A 163 25.48 4.21 -14.32
C TYR A 163 25.95 3.00 -15.14
N GLU A 164 27.20 2.56 -14.97
CA GLU A 164 27.83 1.42 -15.62
C GLU A 164 27.24 0.07 -15.20
N LYS A 165 26.74 -0.01 -13.96
CA LYS A 165 26.01 -1.17 -13.43
C LYS A 165 24.75 -0.66 -12.74
N VAL A 166 23.65 -1.38 -12.94
CA VAL A 166 22.41 -1.14 -12.21
C VAL A 166 22.48 -1.97 -10.94
N ASN A 167 22.51 -1.26 -9.80
CA ASN A 167 22.47 -1.87 -8.48
C ASN A 167 21.34 -1.27 -7.65
N ASP A 168 20.52 -2.15 -7.10
CA ASP A 168 19.47 -1.84 -6.12
C ASP A 168 19.77 -2.66 -4.86
N ARG A 169 20.04 -1.97 -3.76
CA ARG A 169 20.29 -2.57 -2.45
C ARG A 169 19.32 -2.01 -1.43
N PHE A 170 18.57 -2.90 -0.78
CA PHE A 170 17.64 -2.54 0.28
C PHE A 170 18.17 -3.02 1.63
N GLU A 171 18.31 -2.09 2.58
CA GLU A 171 18.62 -2.38 3.97
C GLU A 171 17.38 -2.18 4.83
N PHE A 172 16.88 -3.24 5.45
CA PHE A 172 15.75 -3.22 6.37
C PHE A 172 16.26 -3.23 7.80
N THR A 173 15.69 -2.38 8.65
CA THR A 173 15.96 -2.33 10.09
C THR A 173 14.65 -2.22 10.84
N LEU A 174 14.35 -3.20 11.69
CA LEU A 174 13.18 -3.19 12.56
C LEU A 174 13.52 -2.52 13.90
N ASN A 175 12.51 -1.95 14.56
CA ASN A 175 12.62 -1.43 15.93
C ASN A 175 13.11 -2.48 16.96
N THR A 176 12.98 -3.77 16.66
CA THR A 176 13.55 -4.88 17.46
C THR A 176 15.07 -5.01 17.35
N GLY A 177 15.73 -4.25 16.47
CA GLY A 177 17.15 -4.37 16.14
C GLY A 177 17.46 -5.43 15.08
N LYS A 178 16.46 -6.18 14.60
CA LYS A 178 16.63 -7.11 13.46
C LYS A 178 17.00 -6.31 12.20
N ARG A 179 18.05 -6.77 11.50
CA ARG A 179 18.54 -6.17 10.25
C ARG A 179 18.61 -7.21 9.14
N LEU A 180 18.21 -6.79 7.94
CA LEU A 180 18.28 -7.59 6.72
C LEU A 180 18.82 -6.72 5.59
N VAL A 181 19.68 -7.28 4.75
CA VAL A 181 20.21 -6.60 3.58
C VAL A 181 19.97 -7.50 2.39
N ILE A 182 19.34 -6.96 1.35
CA ILE A 182 19.21 -7.60 0.06
C ILE A 182 19.90 -6.70 -0.97
N GLU A 183 20.69 -7.29 -1.85
CA GLU A 183 21.41 -6.58 -2.88
C GLU A 183 21.30 -7.36 -4.19
N LYS A 184 20.97 -6.64 -5.26
CA LYS A 184 21.00 -7.19 -6.61
C LYS A 184 21.91 -6.37 -7.49
N MET A 185 23.01 -6.98 -7.90
CA MET A 185 23.84 -6.48 -8.99
C MET A 185 23.34 -7.06 -10.32
N ILE A 186 22.96 -6.17 -11.25
CA ILE A 186 22.78 -6.55 -12.65
C ILE A 186 24.09 -6.22 -13.36
N SER A 187 24.82 -7.28 -13.76
CA SER A 187 26.06 -7.21 -14.55
C SER A 187 25.78 -6.97 -16.02
#